data_AF-A0A370QEM1-F1
#
_entry.id   AF-A0A370QEM1-F1
#
_cell.length_a   1.000
_cell.length_b   1.000
_cell.length_c   1.000
_cell.angle_alpha   90.00
_cell.angle_beta   90.00
_cell.angle_gamma   90.00
#
_symmetry.space_group_name_H-M   'P 1'
#
loop_
_entity.id
_entity.type
_entity.pdbx_description
1 polymer ?
#
loop_
_entity_poly.entity_id
_entity_poly.type
_entity_poly.pdbx_seq_one_letter_code
_entity_poly.pdbx_strand_id
1 'polypeptide(L)'
;MIPAPGPNIAPNSNGIPNVSNYFCCGGNEQNLNTIRISTIDTGIIVGAASGTHSAKMDPMQGSSKYFIQGSPATRLGDMSMTNNYNMCTTQIAPSQTKYFINV
;
A
#
# COMPACT_ATOMS: atom_id res chain seq x y z
N MET A 1 9.81 19.50 12.19
CA MET A 1 9.50 18.12 11.78
C MET A 1 8.81 17.44 12.95
N ILE A 2 7.60 16.95 12.76
CA ILE A 2 6.98 16.05 13.73
C ILE A 2 7.70 14.70 13.55
N PRO A 3 8.19 14.04 14.62
CA PRO A 3 8.82 12.73 14.48
C PRO A 3 7.93 11.79 13.65
N ALA A 4 8.54 10.96 12.80
CA ALA A 4 7.78 9.91 12.14
C ALA A 4 7.11 9.05 13.22
N PRO A 5 5.82 8.69 13.07
CA PRO A 5 5.19 7.72 13.95
C PRO A 5 6.05 6.45 13.99
N GLY A 6 5.98 5.71 15.09
CA GLY A 6 6.66 4.41 15.21
C GLY A 6 6.26 3.42 14.10
N PRO A 7 6.73 2.16 14.17
CA PRO A 7 6.48 1.15 13.14
C PRO A 7 5.04 1.20 12.60
N ASN A 8 4.92 1.34 11.28
CA ASN A 8 3.65 1.56 10.59
C ASN A 8 3.61 0.69 9.33
N ILE A 9 2.60 -0.18 9.27
CA ILE A 9 2.46 -1.20 8.23
C ILE A 9 1.04 -1.20 7.66
N ALA A 10 0.92 -1.51 6.37
CA ALA A 10 -0.36 -1.68 5.71
C ALA A 10 -0.37 -3.03 4.97
N PRO A 11 -0.96 -4.09 5.56
CA PRO A 11 -0.95 -5.42 4.96
C PRO A 11 -1.60 -5.44 3.57
N ASN A 12 -0.99 -6.14 2.62
CA ASN A 12 -1.55 -6.30 1.27
C ASN A 12 -2.92 -7.01 1.31
N SER A 13 -3.13 -7.93 2.26
CA SER A 13 -4.39 -8.64 2.48
C SER A 13 -5.58 -7.72 2.76
N ASN A 14 -5.33 -6.50 3.25
CA ASN A 14 -6.37 -5.53 3.59
C ASN A 14 -6.68 -4.57 2.44
N GLY A 15 -6.06 -4.77 1.27
CA GLY A 15 -6.32 -3.94 0.10
C GLY A 15 -7.66 -4.26 -0.52
N ILE A 16 -8.51 -3.25 -0.64
CA ILE A 16 -9.76 -3.30 -1.37
C ILE A 16 -9.43 -3.04 -2.84
N PRO A 17 -9.56 -4.03 -3.73
CA PRO A 17 -9.22 -3.88 -5.13
C PRO A 17 -10.28 -3.02 -5.84
N ASN A 18 -9.85 -2.17 -6.78
CA ASN A 18 -10.77 -1.49 -7.68
C ASN A 18 -11.27 -2.42 -8.80
N VAL A 19 -10.53 -3.50 -9.10
CA VAL A 19 -10.89 -4.53 -10.09
C VAL A 19 -11.15 -5.85 -9.36
N SER A 20 -12.38 -6.06 -8.92
CA SER A 20 -12.78 -7.21 -8.11
C SER A 20 -12.89 -8.54 -8.88
N ASN A 21 -12.80 -8.50 -10.21
CA ASN A 21 -12.91 -9.67 -11.09
C ASN A 21 -11.57 -10.12 -11.68
N TYR A 22 -10.45 -9.51 -11.27
CA TYR A 22 -9.12 -9.87 -11.75
C TYR A 22 -8.30 -10.50 -10.62
N PHE A 23 -8.08 -11.81 -10.74
CA PHE A 23 -7.39 -12.60 -9.75
C PHE A 23 -6.06 -13.12 -10.27
N CYS A 24 -5.05 -13.06 -9.42
CA CYS A 24 -3.74 -13.64 -9.65
C CYS A 24 -3.44 -14.55 -8.45
N CYS A 25 -3.02 -15.79 -8.70
CA CYS A 25 -2.64 -16.75 -7.64
C CYS A 25 -3.66 -16.92 -6.49
N GLY A 26 -4.97 -16.74 -6.77
CA GLY A 26 -6.03 -16.88 -5.77
C GLY A 26 -6.34 -15.62 -4.95
N GLY A 27 -5.66 -14.50 -5.20
CA GLY A 27 -5.95 -13.19 -4.60
C GLY A 27 -6.26 -12.12 -5.66
N ASN A 28 -6.88 -11.02 -5.26
CA ASN A 28 -7.05 -9.88 -6.16
C ASN A 28 -5.69 -9.20 -6.41
N GLU A 29 -5.42 -8.85 -7.66
CA GLU A 29 -4.20 -8.11 -8.01
C GLU A 29 -4.32 -6.63 -7.65
N GLN A 30 -3.22 -6.02 -7.21
CA GLN A 30 -3.20 -4.64 -6.70
C GLN A 30 -2.63 -3.65 -7.73
N ASN A 31 -3.16 -2.43 -7.70
CA ASN A 31 -2.75 -1.32 -8.56
C ASN A 31 -2.85 0.02 -7.81
N LEU A 32 -2.53 1.12 -8.49
CA LEU A 32 -2.58 2.47 -7.91
C LEU A 32 -3.96 2.90 -7.36
N ASN A 33 -5.04 2.21 -7.73
CA ASN A 33 -6.39 2.51 -7.27
C ASN A 33 -6.84 1.57 -6.15
N THR A 34 -5.96 0.69 -5.66
CA THR A 34 -6.25 -0.19 -4.52
C THR A 34 -6.14 0.60 -3.23
N ILE A 35 -7.20 0.60 -2.44
CA ILE A 35 -7.28 1.37 -1.20
C ILE A 35 -7.09 0.44 -0.01
N ARG A 36 -6.27 0.84 0.97
CA ARG A 36 -6.23 0.21 2.29
C ARG A 36 -6.82 1.19 3.30
N ILE A 37 -7.96 0.82 3.89
CA ILE A 37 -8.74 1.75 4.74
C ILE A 37 -8.07 2.05 6.10
N SER A 38 -7.14 1.21 6.53
CA SER A 38 -6.43 1.37 7.79
C SER A 38 -5.01 0.85 7.69
N THR A 39 -4.12 1.48 8.44
CA THR A 39 -2.77 1.02 8.75
C THR A 39 -2.72 0.47 10.16
N ILE A 40 -1.70 -0.33 10.45
CA ILE A 40 -1.35 -0.76 11.80
C ILE A 40 -0.14 0.06 12.20
N ASP A 41 -0.31 0.88 13.21
CA ASP A 41 0.70 1.80 13.72
C ASP A 41 0.76 1.63 15.24
N THR A 42 1.95 1.82 15.83
CA THR A 42 2.18 1.74 17.27
C THR A 42 1.41 2.75 18.15
N GLY A 43 0.79 3.79 17.58
CA GLY A 43 -0.19 4.65 18.24
C GLY A 43 0.32 5.40 19.46
N ILE A 44 0.45 6.73 19.35
CA ILE A 44 0.75 7.66 20.45
C ILE A 44 2.17 7.55 21.05
N ILE A 45 2.76 6.36 21.16
CA ILE A 45 3.99 6.13 21.95
C ILE A 45 5.27 6.62 21.26
N VAL A 46 5.26 6.90 19.96
CA VAL A 46 6.39 7.54 19.26
C VAL A 46 5.88 8.69 18.39
N GLY A 47 5.58 9.82 19.03
CA GLY A 47 5.84 11.14 18.47
C GLY A 47 5.10 11.59 17.21
N ALA A 48 3.81 11.34 17.01
CA ALA A 48 2.98 12.17 16.11
C ALA A 48 1.48 11.94 16.35
N ALA A 49 0.84 12.74 17.20
CA ALA A 49 -0.61 12.81 17.26
C ALA A 49 -1.14 13.60 16.04
N SER A 50 -1.09 13.03 14.84
CA SER A 50 -1.56 13.70 13.60
C SER A 50 -3.07 13.59 13.39
N GLY A 51 -3.83 12.93 14.28
CA GLY A 51 -5.24 12.60 14.05
C GLY A 51 -5.47 11.64 12.87
N THR A 52 -4.41 11.23 12.18
CA THR A 52 -4.43 10.33 11.02
C THR A 52 -3.76 8.98 11.34
N HIS A 53 -3.59 8.69 12.63
CA HIS A 53 -3.10 7.41 13.12
C HIS A 53 -4.00 6.27 12.65
N SER A 54 -3.40 5.16 12.23
CA SER A 54 -4.12 3.98 11.72
C SER A 54 -5.07 4.28 10.56
N ALA A 55 -4.90 5.42 9.86
CA ALA A 55 -5.74 5.85 8.76
C ALA A 55 -5.33 5.19 7.43
N LYS A 56 -5.98 5.60 6.34
CA LYS A 56 -5.78 4.99 5.03
C LYS A 56 -4.33 5.00 4.54
N MET A 57 -4.03 4.04 3.68
CA MET A 57 -2.82 3.97 2.88
C MET A 57 -3.17 3.94 1.39
N ASP A 58 -2.43 4.75 0.62
CA ASP A 58 -2.59 4.89 -0.82
C ASP A 58 -1.26 4.55 -1.53
N PRO A 59 -1.27 3.66 -2.54
CA PRO A 59 -0.11 3.36 -3.36
C PRO A 59 0.25 4.55 -4.27
N MET A 60 1.53 4.90 -4.35
CA MET A 60 2.00 6.08 -5.10
C MET A 60 2.84 5.72 -6.34
N GLN A 61 3.32 4.48 -6.39
CA GLN A 61 4.15 3.99 -7.48
C GLN A 61 3.60 2.65 -7.99
N GLY A 62 3.73 2.45 -9.30
CA GLY A 62 3.32 1.24 -9.99
C GLY A 62 4.16 1.01 -11.23
N SER A 63 3.86 -0.06 -11.97
CA SER A 63 4.55 -0.43 -13.20
C SER A 63 4.28 0.54 -14.35
N SER A 64 5.31 0.83 -15.15
CA SER A 64 5.17 1.57 -16.40
C SER A 64 4.77 0.70 -17.60
N LYS A 65 4.71 -0.63 -17.41
CA LYS A 65 4.48 -1.62 -18.49
C LYS A 65 3.28 -2.52 -18.24
N TYR A 66 2.91 -2.74 -16.98
CA TYR A 66 1.84 -3.65 -16.60
C TYR A 66 0.68 -2.90 -15.95
N PHE A 67 -0.46 -2.90 -16.64
CA PHE A 67 -1.66 -2.17 -16.26
C PHE A 67 -2.81 -3.15 -16.07
N ILE A 68 -3.59 -2.94 -15.01
CA ILE A 68 -4.79 -3.71 -14.69
C ILE A 68 -5.97 -2.77 -14.84
N GLN A 69 -6.80 -3.02 -15.86
CA GLN A 69 -7.93 -2.14 -16.24
C GLN A 69 -7.54 -0.65 -16.36
N GLY A 70 -6.37 -0.37 -16.95
CA GLY A 70 -5.88 1.00 -17.16
C GLY A 70 -5.11 1.63 -16.00
N SER A 71 -5.04 0.98 -14.82
CA SER A 71 -4.23 1.47 -13.70
C SER A 71 -2.92 0.68 -13.55
N PRO A 72 -1.77 1.36 -13.33
CA PRO A 72 -0.48 0.70 -13.08
C PRO A 72 -0.53 -0.30 -11.92
N ALA A 73 -0.07 -1.53 -12.15
CA ALA A 73 0.03 -2.55 -11.10
C ALA A 73 1.13 -2.19 -10.09
N THR A 74 0.87 -2.41 -8.80
CA THR A 74 1.84 -2.18 -7.72
C THR A 74 2.76 -3.39 -7.56
N ARG A 75 4.02 -3.15 -7.19
CA ARG A 75 5.08 -4.15 -7.15
C ARG A 75 5.83 -4.12 -5.83
N LEU A 76 6.60 -5.17 -5.57
CA LEU A 76 7.60 -5.17 -4.52
C LEU A 76 8.58 -4.00 -4.75
N GLY A 77 8.81 -3.19 -3.71
CA GLY A 77 9.66 -2.01 -3.76
C GLY A 77 8.95 -0.72 -4.17
N ASP A 78 7.69 -0.77 -4.63
CA ASP A 78 6.96 0.45 -4.97
C ASP A 78 6.63 1.26 -3.70
N MET A 79 6.69 2.59 -3.82
CA MET A 79 6.40 3.52 -2.73
C MET A 79 4.89 3.73 -2.52
N SER A 80 4.50 3.97 -1.27
CA SER A 80 3.14 4.30 -0.86
C SER A 80 3.14 5.35 0.25
N MET A 81 1.97 5.92 0.53
CA MET A 81 1.76 6.87 1.62
C MET A 81 0.74 6.31 2.59
N THR A 82 1.05 6.38 3.88
CA THR A 82 0.28 5.77 4.98
C THR A 82 -0.14 6.85 5.97
N ASN A 83 -1.06 6.51 6.88
CA ASN A 83 -1.59 7.44 7.88
C ASN A 83 -2.15 8.71 7.22
N ASN A 84 -2.94 8.56 6.16
CA ASN A 84 -3.50 9.66 5.36
C ASN A 84 -2.42 10.68 4.92
N TYR A 85 -1.41 10.19 4.21
CA TYR A 85 -0.30 10.98 3.67
C TYR A 85 0.66 11.60 4.69
N ASN A 86 0.72 11.07 5.90
CA ASN A 86 1.68 11.53 6.91
C ASN A 86 3.01 10.77 6.89
N MET A 87 3.06 9.56 6.33
CA MET A 87 4.27 8.74 6.33
C MET A 87 4.49 8.03 5.00
N CYS A 88 5.70 8.13 4.46
CA CYS A 88 6.12 7.33 3.30
C CYS A 88 6.41 5.89 3.73
N THR A 89 6.11 4.94 2.85
CA THR A 89 6.42 3.53 3.07
C THR A 89 6.79 2.88 1.75
N THR A 90 7.44 1.72 1.84
CA THR A 90 7.82 0.91 0.69
C THR A 90 7.23 -0.47 0.87
N GLN A 91 6.71 -1.04 -0.22
CA GLN A 91 6.19 -2.39 -0.19
C GLN A 91 7.33 -3.41 -0.06
N ILE A 92 7.49 -4.00 1.12
CA ILE A 92 8.54 -5.00 1.42
C ILE A 92 8.09 -6.45 1.24
N ALA A 93 6.79 -6.67 1.12
CA ALA A 93 6.20 -7.98 0.86
C ALA A 93 5.42 -7.93 -0.46
N PRO A 94 5.61 -8.90 -1.37
CA PRO A 94 4.87 -8.92 -2.62
C PRO A 94 3.37 -9.11 -2.36
N SER A 95 2.53 -8.53 -3.22
CA SER A 95 1.07 -8.82 -3.23
C SER A 95 0.81 -10.26 -3.65
N GLN A 96 1.67 -10.80 -4.54
CA GLN A 96 1.61 -12.15 -5.09
C GLN A 96 3.02 -12.73 -5.23
N THR A 97 3.25 -13.97 -4.81
CA THR A 97 4.59 -14.58 -4.76
C THR A 97 5.07 -15.21 -6.07
N LYS A 98 4.19 -15.38 -7.07
CA LYS A 98 4.51 -16.12 -8.30
C LYS A 98 5.09 -15.26 -9.43
N TYR A 99 4.70 -13.99 -9.52
CA TYR A 99 5.04 -13.13 -10.65
C TYR A 99 5.87 -11.93 -10.19
N PHE A 100 6.97 -11.69 -10.89
CA PHE A 100 7.78 -10.50 -10.73
C PHE A 100 7.52 -9.57 -11.92
N ILE A 101 6.98 -8.39 -11.65
CA ILE A 101 6.79 -7.37 -12.68
C ILE A 101 8.10 -6.61 -12.85
N ASN A 102 8.83 -6.94 -13.92
CA ASN A 102 10.07 -6.25 -14.27
C ASN A 102 9.80 -4.80 -14.71
N VAL A 103 10.82 -3.94 -14.56
CA VAL A 103 10.81 -2.51 -14.89
C VAL A 103 10.53 -2.27 -16.36
#